data_AF-A0A951LUT9-F1
#
_entry.id   AF-A0A951LUT9-F1
#
_cell.length_a   1.000
_cell.length_b   1.000
_cell.length_c   1.000
_cell.angle_alpha   90.00
_cell.angle_beta   90.00
_cell.angle_gamma   90.00
#
_symmetry.space_group_name_H-M   'P 1'
#
loop_
_entity.id
_entity.type
_entity.pdbx_description
1 polymer ?
#
loop_
_entity_poly.entity_id
_entity_poly.type
_entity_poly.pdbx_seq_one_letter_code
_entity_poly.pdbx_strand_id
1 'polypeptide(L)'
;MFFMLRMAFWLGIVCVLLPVGNGASSGAQVDPASAVSAASATISDMSNFCGRQPEACEVGGKVAVAIGHKAEAGARTLYDIISAKLNEKGEKQAAEPRKSAASTQGTLTATDLAAAWQAPVPLPPRREAKVGRPAA
;
A
#
# COMPACT_ATOMS: atom_id res chain seq x y z
N MET A 1 -1.90 17.99 -7.01
CA MET A 1 -1.07 16.94 -7.65
C MET A 1 -1.56 15.52 -7.32
N PHE A 2 -2.86 15.22 -7.48
CA PHE A 2 -3.42 13.87 -7.22
C PHE A 2 -4.09 13.25 -8.46
N PHE A 3 -3.85 13.85 -9.63
CA PHE A 3 -4.50 13.45 -10.87
C PHE A 3 -3.98 12.09 -11.37
N MET A 4 -2.67 11.88 -11.37
CA MET A 4 -2.09 10.60 -11.78
C MET A 4 -2.47 9.45 -10.85
N LEU A 5 -2.51 9.70 -9.53
CA LEU A 5 -2.91 8.67 -8.56
C LEU A 5 -4.40 8.31 -8.70
N ARG A 6 -5.28 9.31 -8.91
CA ARG A 6 -6.69 9.05 -9.21
C ARG A 6 -6.82 8.29 -10.51
N MET A 7 -6.17 8.72 -11.59
CA MET A 7 -6.29 8.03 -12.89
C MET A 7 -5.73 6.61 -12.85
N ALA A 8 -4.58 6.37 -12.23
CA ALA A 8 -4.03 5.03 -12.07
C ALA A 8 -4.94 4.14 -11.21
N PHE A 9 -5.51 4.67 -10.13
CA PHE A 9 -6.47 3.97 -9.29
C PHE A 9 -7.77 3.65 -10.02
N TRP A 10 -8.34 4.63 -10.74
CA TRP A 10 -9.57 4.46 -11.51
C TRP A 10 -9.36 3.51 -12.69
N LEU A 11 -8.25 3.60 -13.42
CA LEU A 11 -7.90 2.65 -14.48
C LEU A 11 -7.66 1.25 -13.92
N GLY A 12 -6.97 1.12 -12.78
CA GLY A 12 -6.80 -0.16 -12.10
C GLY A 12 -8.13 -0.79 -11.69
N ILE A 13 -9.04 -0.02 -11.09
CA ILE A 13 -10.40 -0.46 -10.76
C ILE A 13 -11.15 -0.89 -12.02
N VAL A 14 -11.10 -0.08 -13.09
CA VAL A 14 -11.77 -0.40 -14.37
C VAL A 14 -11.19 -1.67 -14.97
N CYS A 15 -9.87 -1.87 -14.92
CA CYS A 15 -9.22 -3.09 -15.40
C CYS A 15 -9.56 -4.33 -14.57
N VAL A 16 -9.76 -4.20 -13.26
CA VAL A 16 -10.25 -5.31 -12.40
C VAL A 16 -11.73 -5.59 -12.66
N LEU A 17 -12.53 -4.55 -12.92
CA LEU A 17 -13.96 -4.67 -13.23
C LEU A 17 -14.23 -5.13 -14.66
N LEU A 18 -13.30 -4.94 -15.60
CA LEU A 18 -13.33 -5.58 -16.91
C LEU A 18 -12.76 -6.99 -16.73
N PRO A 19 -13.58 -8.04 -16.55
CA PRO A 19 -13.09 -9.39 -16.68
C PRO A 19 -12.46 -9.53 -18.07
N VAL A 20 -11.15 -9.74 -18.11
CA VAL A 20 -10.43 -10.09 -19.33
C VAL A 20 -10.95 -11.45 -19.80
N GLY A 21 -11.92 -11.41 -20.71
CA GLY A 21 -12.30 -12.51 -21.59
C GLY A 21 -13.08 -13.67 -20.99
N ASN A 22 -14.41 -13.53 -20.89
CA ASN A 22 -15.31 -14.62 -21.27
C ASN A 22 -15.64 -14.41 -22.76
N GLY A 23 -14.83 -15.00 -23.64
CA GLY A 23 -14.97 -14.86 -25.08
C GLY A 23 -16.19 -15.63 -25.61
N ALA A 24 -17.17 -14.90 -26.13
CA ALA A 24 -18.10 -15.42 -27.13
C ALA A 24 -17.70 -14.88 -28.51
N SER A 25 -16.47 -15.14 -28.92
CA SER A 25 -16.07 -15.22 -30.33
C SER A 25 -14.78 -16.01 -30.42
N SER A 26 -14.83 -17.08 -31.19
CA SER A 26 -13.85 -18.15 -31.29
C SER A 26 -12.39 -17.69 -31.34
N GLY A 27 -11.55 -18.21 -30.43
CA GLY A 27 -10.12 -18.40 -30.69
C GLY A 27 -9.09 -17.57 -29.92
N ALA A 28 -9.46 -16.56 -29.13
CA ALA A 28 -8.48 -15.78 -28.36
C ALA A 28 -8.38 -16.28 -26.92
N GLN A 29 -7.60 -17.34 -26.72
CA GLN A 29 -7.07 -17.68 -25.39
C GLN A 29 -6.09 -16.57 -25.02
N VAL A 30 -6.49 -15.64 -24.14
CA VAL A 30 -5.54 -14.67 -23.57
C VAL A 30 -4.65 -15.46 -22.61
N ASP A 31 -3.59 -16.03 -23.17
CA ASP A 31 -2.63 -16.81 -22.44
C ASP A 31 -1.89 -15.89 -21.44
N PRO A 32 -1.74 -16.26 -20.16
CA PRO A 32 -1.05 -15.43 -19.18
C PRO A 32 0.37 -15.07 -19.62
N ALA A 33 1.05 -15.88 -20.44
CA ALA A 33 2.34 -15.52 -21.00
C ALA A 33 2.24 -14.38 -22.03
N SER A 34 1.12 -14.23 -22.74
CA SER A 34 0.87 -13.11 -23.66
C SER A 34 0.66 -11.79 -22.92
N ALA A 35 -0.03 -11.84 -21.76
CA ALA A 35 -0.20 -10.67 -20.89
C ALA A 35 1.13 -10.27 -20.22
N VAL A 36 1.92 -11.24 -19.76
CA VAL A 36 3.28 -11.02 -19.22
C VAL A 36 4.20 -10.45 -20.30
N SER A 37 4.13 -10.96 -21.53
CA SER A 37 4.90 -10.45 -22.67
C SER A 37 4.57 -8.97 -22.96
N ALA A 38 3.29 -8.62 -22.99
CA ALA A 38 2.87 -7.23 -23.20
C ALA A 38 3.32 -6.29 -22.07
N ALA A 39 3.21 -6.72 -20.80
CA ALA A 39 3.70 -5.95 -19.66
C ALA A 39 5.23 -5.78 -19.70
N SER A 40 5.96 -6.82 -20.14
CA SER A 40 7.41 -6.79 -20.30
C SER A 40 7.87 -5.81 -21.38
N ALA A 41 7.07 -5.65 -22.44
CA ALA A 41 7.31 -4.65 -23.47
C ALA A 41 7.22 -3.21 -22.90
N THR A 42 6.22 -2.93 -22.06
CA THR A 42 6.11 -1.63 -21.37
C THR A 42 7.26 -1.38 -20.40
N ILE A 43 7.74 -2.42 -19.69
CA ILE A 43 8.91 -2.31 -18.82
C ILE A 43 10.17 -2.00 -19.64
N SER A 44 10.29 -2.56 -20.84
CA SER A 44 11.39 -2.26 -21.76
C SER A 44 11.39 -0.79 -22.19
N ASP A 45 10.22 -0.20 -22.46
CA ASP A 45 10.11 1.25 -22.72
C ASP A 45 10.49 2.10 -21.50
N MET A 46 10.17 1.63 -20.30
CA MET A 46 10.55 2.31 -19.06
C MET A 46 12.07 2.29 -18.83
N SER A 47 12.75 1.23 -19.24
CA SER A 47 14.22 1.16 -19.19
C SER A 47 14.88 2.15 -20.16
N ASN A 48 14.23 2.45 -21.29
CA ASN A 48 14.68 3.46 -22.24
C ASN A 48 14.59 4.89 -21.65
N PHE A 49 13.64 5.14 -20.75
CA PHE A 49 13.57 6.38 -19.96
C PHE A 49 14.72 6.49 -18.94
N CYS A 50 15.10 5.39 -18.29
CA CYS A 50 16.25 5.35 -17.38
C CYS A 50 17.58 5.68 -18.09
N GLY A 51 17.71 5.34 -19.38
CA GLY A 51 18.86 5.74 -20.19
C GLY A 51 18.94 7.25 -20.49
N ARG A 52 17.79 7.96 -20.47
CA ARG A 52 17.70 9.40 -20.77
C ARG A 52 17.71 10.30 -19.53
N GLN A 53 17.27 9.80 -18.38
CA GLN A 53 17.22 10.53 -17.10
C GLN A 53 17.60 9.57 -15.95
N PRO A 54 18.91 9.41 -15.67
CA PRO A 54 19.40 8.42 -14.70
C PRO A 54 19.03 8.77 -13.26
N GLU A 55 18.87 10.05 -12.92
CA GLU A 55 18.54 10.47 -11.55
C GLU A 55 17.13 10.03 -11.12
N ALA A 56 16.17 10.06 -12.04
CA ALA A 56 14.82 9.57 -11.80
C ALA A 56 14.78 8.06 -11.53
N CYS A 57 15.62 7.30 -12.23
CA CYS A 57 15.70 5.84 -12.07
C CYS A 57 16.39 5.45 -10.75
N GLU A 58 17.41 6.19 -10.32
CA GLU A 58 18.11 5.92 -9.06
C GLU A 58 17.23 6.23 -7.83
N VAL A 59 16.55 7.38 -7.83
CA VAL A 59 15.61 7.74 -6.75
C VAL A 59 14.40 6.80 -6.78
N GLY A 60 13.86 6.52 -7.97
CA GLY A 60 12.74 5.58 -8.16
C GLY A 60 13.07 4.17 -7.68
N GLY A 61 14.25 3.66 -7.99
CA GLY A 61 14.71 2.32 -7.56
C GLY A 61 14.85 2.22 -6.04
N LYS A 62 15.42 3.23 -5.38
CA LYS A 62 15.51 3.28 -3.91
C LYS A 62 14.14 3.23 -3.25
N VAL A 63 13.17 3.98 -3.79
CA VAL A 63 11.79 3.98 -3.30
C VAL A 63 11.10 2.64 -3.59
N ALA A 64 11.29 2.07 -4.78
CA ALA A 64 10.70 0.80 -5.16
C ALA A 64 11.15 -0.36 -4.24
N VAL A 65 12.43 -0.41 -3.87
CA VAL A 65 12.95 -1.41 -2.93
C VAL A 65 12.36 -1.24 -1.53
N ALA A 66 12.28 0.00 -1.04
CA ALA A 66 11.71 0.29 0.28
C ALA A 66 10.22 -0.09 0.36
N ILE A 67 9.46 0.15 -0.72
CA ILE A 67 8.06 -0.27 -0.82
C ILE A 67 7.96 -1.79 -0.99
N GLY A 68 8.86 -2.40 -1.76
CA GLY A 68 8.89 -3.85 -2.01
C GLY A 68 9.00 -4.67 -0.72
N HIS A 69 9.90 -4.30 0.19
CA HIS A 69 10.01 -4.97 1.50
C HIS A 69 8.72 -4.88 2.33
N LYS A 70 8.04 -3.72 2.28
CA LYS A 70 6.75 -3.54 2.96
C LYS A 70 5.63 -4.32 2.30
N ALA A 71 5.63 -4.38 0.97
CA ALA A 71 4.66 -5.15 0.19
C ALA A 71 4.80 -6.65 0.43
N GLU A 72 6.03 -7.18 0.52
CA GLU A 72 6.29 -8.59 0.82
C GLU A 72 5.79 -8.98 2.22
N ALA A 73 6.10 -8.15 3.23
CA ALA A 73 5.59 -8.36 4.59
C ALA A 73 4.05 -8.28 4.62
N GLY A 74 3.46 -7.30 3.95
CA GLY A 74 2.00 -7.16 3.84
C GLY A 74 1.33 -8.32 3.10
N ALA A 75 1.96 -8.84 2.05
CA ALA A 75 1.48 -9.99 1.30
C ALA A 75 1.46 -11.26 2.16
N ARG A 76 2.51 -11.50 2.96
CA ARG A 76 2.55 -12.61 3.93
C ARG A 76 1.44 -12.47 4.97
N THR A 77 1.30 -11.30 5.59
CA THR A 77 0.25 -11.07 6.59
C THR A 77 -1.15 -11.28 6.01
N LEU A 78 -1.40 -10.78 4.79
CA LEU A 78 -2.69 -10.98 4.14
C LEU A 78 -2.94 -12.45 3.80
N TYR A 79 -1.92 -13.17 3.33
CA TYR A 79 -1.99 -14.60 3.06
C TYR A 79 -2.29 -15.40 4.33
N ASP A 80 -1.64 -15.08 5.45
CA ASP A 80 -1.89 -15.72 6.74
C ASP A 80 -3.32 -15.47 7.23
N ILE A 81 -3.85 -14.26 7.07
CA ILE A 81 -5.24 -13.94 7.41
C ILE A 81 -6.22 -14.73 6.53
N ILE A 82 -5.99 -14.77 5.21
CA ILE A 82 -6.88 -15.47 4.28
C ILE A 82 -6.83 -16.97 4.55
N SER A 83 -5.65 -17.56 4.70
CA SER A 83 -5.48 -18.99 4.98
C SER A 83 -6.08 -19.38 6.34
N ALA A 84 -5.91 -18.56 7.38
CA ALA A 84 -6.59 -18.75 8.67
C ALA A 84 -8.11 -18.70 8.51
N LYS A 85 -8.66 -17.72 7.76
CA LYS A 85 -10.11 -17.62 7.50
C LYS A 85 -10.67 -18.78 6.68
N LEU A 86 -9.89 -19.31 5.74
CA LEU A 86 -10.27 -20.47 4.95
C LEU A 86 -10.26 -21.75 5.80
N ASN A 87 -9.25 -21.92 6.66
CA ASN A 87 -9.20 -23.03 7.61
C ASN A 87 -10.33 -22.93 8.66
N GLU A 88 -10.62 -21.73 9.19
CA GLU A 88 -11.77 -21.49 10.06
C GLU A 88 -13.11 -21.78 9.35
N LYS A 89 -13.25 -21.45 8.06
CA LYS A 89 -14.46 -21.73 7.27
C LYS A 89 -14.59 -23.21 6.92
N GLY A 90 -13.49 -23.91 6.66
CA GLY A 90 -13.47 -25.36 6.47
C GLY A 90 -13.96 -26.11 7.72
N GLU A 91 -13.68 -25.58 8.91
CA GLU A 91 -14.16 -26.14 10.18
C GLU A 91 -15.60 -25.69 10.54
N LYS A 92 -16.01 -24.48 10.12
CA LYS A 92 -17.36 -23.91 10.39
C LYS A 92 -18.43 -24.27 9.35
N GLN A 93 -18.10 -24.93 8.24
CA GLN A 93 -19.12 -25.55 7.38
C GLN A 93 -19.77 -26.78 8.04
N ALA A 94 -19.33 -27.15 9.24
CA ALA A 94 -19.99 -28.12 10.12
C ALA A 94 -20.78 -27.51 11.31
N ALA A 95 -20.77 -26.18 11.56
CA ALA A 95 -21.58 -25.61 12.66
C ALA A 95 -21.82 -24.09 12.57
N GLU A 96 -23.09 -23.69 12.72
CA GLU A 96 -23.65 -22.33 12.78
C GLU A 96 -23.24 -21.53 14.06
N PRO A 97 -23.65 -20.24 14.21
CA PRO A 97 -22.80 -19.13 14.62
C PRO A 97 -22.68 -18.97 16.15
N ARG A 98 -21.47 -18.77 16.67
CA ARG A 98 -21.29 -18.29 18.05
C ARG A 98 -20.45 -17.02 18.11
N LYS A 99 -21.00 -16.09 18.89
CA LYS A 99 -20.50 -14.76 19.23
C LYS A 99 -19.11 -14.82 19.85
N SER A 100 -18.32 -13.79 19.54
CA SER A 100 -17.08 -13.31 20.16
C SER A 100 -16.41 -14.21 21.21
N ALA A 101 -15.21 -14.66 20.88
CA ALA A 101 -14.12 -14.76 21.85
C ALA A 101 -12.94 -13.97 21.29
N ALA A 102 -12.63 -12.86 21.96
CA ALA A 102 -11.41 -12.09 21.73
C ALA A 102 -10.20 -13.02 21.90
N SER A 103 -9.31 -13.06 20.91
CA SER A 103 -8.07 -13.86 21.00
C SER A 103 -7.03 -13.12 21.82
N THR A 104 -6.85 -13.58 23.06
CA THR A 104 -5.82 -13.17 24.01
C THR A 104 -4.49 -13.87 23.70
N GLN A 105 -3.87 -13.57 22.54
CA GLN A 105 -2.58 -14.16 22.14
C GLN A 105 -1.44 -13.13 21.95
N GLY A 106 -1.63 -11.90 22.42
CA GLY A 106 -0.59 -10.87 22.41
C GLY A 106 -0.18 -10.49 23.84
N THR A 107 1.11 -10.29 24.08
CA THR A 107 1.65 -9.63 25.29
C THR A 107 1.43 -8.11 25.28
N LEU A 108 0.79 -7.58 24.23
CA LEU A 108 0.53 -6.15 24.06
C LEU A 108 -0.66 -5.73 24.92
N THR A 109 -0.42 -4.77 25.80
CA THR A 109 -1.47 -4.12 26.58
C THR A 109 -2.17 -3.05 25.73
N ALA A 110 -3.37 -2.60 26.14
CA ALA A 110 -4.09 -1.53 25.43
C ALA A 110 -3.27 -0.23 25.28
N THR A 111 -2.31 -0.02 26.18
CA THR A 111 -1.39 1.11 26.18
C THR A 111 -0.33 0.99 25.07
N ASP A 112 0.09 -0.22 24.71
CA ASP A 112 1.07 -0.47 23.64
C ASP A 112 0.50 -0.19 22.24
N LEU A 113 -0.83 -0.21 22.12
CA LEU A 113 -1.55 0.11 20.88
C LEU A 113 -1.69 1.63 20.65
N ALA A 114 -1.34 2.46 21.64
CA ALA A 114 -1.35 3.91 21.47
C ALA A 114 -0.10 4.35 20.70
N ALA A 115 -0.27 4.93 19.52
CA ALA A 115 0.83 5.47 18.72
C ALA A 115 1.53 6.61 19.49
N ALA A 116 2.76 6.37 19.98
CA ALA A 116 3.53 7.29 20.81
C ALA A 116 4.15 8.49 20.05
N TRP A 117 3.86 8.67 18.76
CA TRP A 117 4.43 9.77 18.00
C TRP A 117 3.65 11.06 18.25
N GLN A 118 4.14 11.88 19.18
CA GLN A 118 3.71 13.27 19.32
C GLN A 118 4.72 14.18 18.60
N ALA A 119 4.23 15.03 17.69
CA ALA A 119 5.05 16.05 17.07
C ALA A 119 5.60 17.03 18.13
N PRO A 120 6.82 17.58 17.94
CA PRO A 120 7.35 18.60 18.85
C PRO A 120 6.37 19.76 19.00
N VAL A 121 5.94 20.05 20.24
CA VAL A 121 5.07 21.19 20.54
C VAL A 121 5.84 22.48 20.28
N PRO A 122 5.30 23.43 19.48
CA PRO A 122 5.95 24.72 19.28
C PRO A 122 6.05 25.47 20.62
N LEU A 123 7.26 25.89 20.98
CA LEU A 123 7.48 26.74 22.14
C LEU A 123 6.73 28.07 21.96
N PRO A 124 6.08 28.61 23.02
CA PRO A 124 5.44 29.92 22.93
C PRO A 124 6.48 31.00 22.61
N PRO A 125 6.12 32.03 21.83
CA PRO A 125 7.04 33.11 21.50
C PRO A 125 7.49 33.81 22.78
N ARG A 126 8.81 33.88 22.98
CA ARG A 126 9.46 34.65 24.04
C ARG A 126 8.99 36.10 23.90
N ARG A 127 8.20 36.61 24.85
CA ARG A 127 7.95 38.05 24.94
C ARG A 127 9.29 38.71 25.22
N GLU A 128 9.87 39.29 24.18
CA GLU A 128 10.98 40.23 24.29
C GLU A 128 10.54 41.32 25.28
N ALA A 129 11.15 41.33 26.46
CA ALA A 129 10.95 42.41 27.42
C ALA A 129 11.44 43.70 26.75
N LYS A 130 10.52 44.64 26.54
CA LYS A 130 10.78 45.94 25.91
C LYS A 130 11.72 46.74 26.81
N VAL A 131 13.03 46.54 26.63
CA VAL A 131 14.07 47.36 27.21
C VAL A 131 14.02 48.72 26.53
N GLY A 132 13.81 49.77 27.33
CA GLY A 132 14.25 51.13 27.03
C GLY A 132 13.21 52.06 26.42
N ARG A 133 12.72 52.99 27.24
CA ARG A 133 12.71 54.40 26.83
C ARG A 133 12.90 55.31 28.06
N PRO A 134 13.99 56.10 28.15
CA PRO A 134 14.12 57.16 29.13
C PRO A 134 13.52 58.48 28.60
N ALA A 135 13.45 59.45 29.53
CA ALA A 135 13.19 60.88 29.37
C ALA A 135 11.71 61.35 29.37
N ALA A 136 11.28 61.90 30.50
CA ALA A 136 11.26 63.35 30.72
C ALA A 136 11.59 63.65 32.19
#